data_AF-A0A9D8J303-F1
#
_entry.id   AF-A0A9D8J303-F1
#
_cell.length_a   1.000
_cell.length_b   1.000
_cell.length_c   1.000
_cell.angle_alpha   90.00
_cell.angle_beta   90.00
_cell.angle_gamma   90.00
#
_symmetry.space_group_name_H-M   'P 1'
#
loop_
_entity.id
_entity.type
_entity.pdbx_description
1 polymer ?
#
loop_
_entity_poly.entity_id
_entity_poly.type
_entity_poly.pdbx_seq_one_letter_code
_entity_poly.pdbx_strand_id
1 'polypeptide(L)'
;MKRLLLAVLLLCASNAFAAGGGPTNPLYVREQQGTTLTFFEVSCPDNTTDGIALVTAAQAANARSILFQNTNATAGNYVTICPVAFATDVCDTPAEGLTLWGAGSLPIDRAIRDGAWSCISGTGAAITVEVLIEK
;
A
#
# COMPACT_ATOMS: atom_id res chain seq x y z
N MET A 1 -8.96 21.83 -59.77
CA MET A 1 -9.01 20.43 -59.27
C MET A 1 -8.79 20.45 -57.76
N LYS A 2 -9.89 20.42 -57.00
CA LYS A 2 -10.02 20.64 -55.54
C LYS A 2 -9.72 19.37 -54.72
N ARG A 3 -8.58 18.69 -54.90
CA ARG A 3 -8.33 17.39 -54.24
C ARG A 3 -7.01 17.22 -53.50
N LEU A 4 -6.12 18.21 -53.50
CA LEU A 4 -4.80 18.09 -52.83
C LEU A 4 -4.71 18.71 -51.44
N LEU A 5 -5.72 19.44 -50.97
CA LEU A 5 -5.67 20.13 -49.67
C LEU A 5 -6.08 19.25 -48.47
N LEU A 6 -6.65 18.06 -48.69
CA LEU A 6 -7.08 17.17 -47.61
C LEU A 6 -5.97 16.21 -47.12
N ALA A 7 -4.88 16.09 -47.86
CA ALA A 7 -3.78 15.17 -47.52
C ALA A 7 -2.76 15.77 -46.53
N VAL A 8 -2.72 17.10 -46.38
CA VAL A 8 -1.76 17.79 -45.51
C VAL A 8 -2.28 17.94 -44.08
N LEU A 9 -3.60 17.82 -43.86
CA LEU A 9 -4.22 17.93 -42.54
C LEU A 9 -4.21 16.63 -41.72
N LEU A 10 -3.86 15.48 -42.32
CA LEU A 10 -3.79 14.19 -41.60
C LEU A 10 -2.43 13.90 -40.96
N LEU A 11 -1.43 14.75 -41.15
CA LEU A 11 -0.06 14.53 -40.65
C LEU A 11 0.25 15.17 -39.28
N CYS A 12 -0.72 15.80 -38.63
CA CYS A 12 -0.54 16.46 -37.33
C CYS A 12 -1.42 15.92 -36.20
N ALA A 13 -1.93 14.69 -36.31
CA ALA A 13 -2.43 13.97 -35.14
C ALA A 13 -1.24 13.39 -34.35
N SER A 14 -0.35 14.27 -33.89
CA SER A 14 0.56 13.93 -32.80
C SER A 14 -0.34 13.56 -31.63
N ASN A 15 -0.18 12.34 -31.09
CA ASN A 15 -0.81 11.98 -29.83
C ASN A 15 -0.39 13.03 -28.80
N ALA A 16 -1.29 13.96 -28.49
CA ALA A 16 -1.14 14.86 -27.37
C ALA A 16 -1.37 14.02 -26.12
N PHE A 17 -0.42 13.15 -25.80
CA PHE A 17 -0.22 12.76 -24.43
C PHE A 17 0.08 14.07 -23.71
N ALA A 18 -0.84 14.52 -22.87
CA ALA A 18 -0.50 15.49 -21.85
C ALA A 18 0.69 14.87 -21.12
N ALA A 19 1.89 15.36 -21.41
CA ALA A 19 3.09 14.97 -20.69
C ALA A 19 2.87 15.47 -19.27
N GLY A 20 2.26 14.62 -18.43
CA GLY A 20 2.14 14.85 -17.01
C GLY A 20 3.51 15.27 -16.54
N GLY A 21 3.60 16.50 -16.03
CA GLY A 21 4.90 17.09 -15.67
C GLY A 21 5.63 16.23 -14.66
N GLY A 22 6.88 16.56 -14.35
CA GLY A 22 7.63 15.79 -13.35
C GLY A 22 7.00 15.81 -11.95
N PRO A 23 7.62 15.10 -10.98
CA PRO A 23 7.22 15.05 -9.57
C PRO A 23 6.92 16.36 -8.86
N THR A 24 7.36 17.49 -9.43
CA THR A 24 7.18 18.85 -8.92
C THR A 24 5.94 19.54 -9.48
N ASN A 25 5.24 18.96 -10.45
CA ASN A 25 4.02 19.50 -11.02
C ASN A 25 2.81 19.09 -10.16
N PRO A 26 1.98 20.04 -9.68
CA PRO A 26 0.79 19.74 -8.89
C PRO A 26 -0.28 18.92 -9.63
N LEU A 27 -0.20 18.85 -10.97
CA LEU A 27 -1.08 18.03 -11.81
C LEU A 27 -0.40 16.74 -12.30
N TYR A 28 0.76 16.39 -11.74
CA TYR A 28 1.43 15.14 -12.06
C TYR A 28 0.67 13.96 -11.45
N VAL A 29 0.01 13.21 -12.32
CA VAL A 29 -0.44 11.86 -12.01
C VAL A 29 0.73 10.92 -12.28
N ARG A 30 1.34 10.37 -11.22
CA ARG A 30 2.33 9.28 -11.37
C ARG A 30 1.63 8.09 -12.02
N GLU A 31 2.33 7.40 -12.92
CA GLU A 31 1.88 6.09 -13.41
C GLU A 31 1.52 5.20 -12.22
N GLN A 32 0.34 4.57 -12.23
CA GLN A 32 -0.17 3.89 -11.04
C GLN A 32 0.56 2.56 -10.75
N GLN A 33 1.48 2.14 -11.62
CA GLN A 33 2.24 0.91 -11.47
C GLN A 33 3.68 1.17 -11.08
N GLY A 34 4.14 0.42 -10.09
CA GLY A 34 5.54 0.33 -9.73
C GLY A 34 6.31 -0.57 -10.68
N THR A 35 7.62 -0.41 -10.71
CA THR A 35 8.53 -1.28 -11.47
C THR A 35 9.00 -2.46 -10.64
N THR A 36 8.71 -2.48 -9.33
CA THR A 36 9.19 -3.51 -8.41
C THR A 36 8.11 -3.90 -7.41
N LEU A 37 7.95 -5.21 -7.23
CA LEU A 37 7.07 -5.83 -6.23
C LEU A 37 7.94 -6.59 -5.23
N THR A 38 7.75 -6.32 -3.94
CA THR A 38 8.42 -7.02 -2.84
C THR A 38 7.37 -7.73 -1.99
N PHE A 39 7.54 -9.03 -1.77
CA PHE A 39 6.65 -9.84 -0.95
C PHE A 39 7.41 -10.37 0.25
N PHE A 40 6.78 -10.35 1.42
CA PHE A 40 7.26 -11.00 2.63
C PHE A 40 6.12 -11.27 3.61
N GLU A 41 6.36 -12.16 4.57
CA GLU A 41 5.41 -12.53 5.61
C GLU A 41 5.92 -12.08 6.97
N VAL A 42 5.00 -11.62 7.81
CA VAL A 42 5.29 -11.25 9.20
C VAL A 42 4.32 -11.97 10.10
N SER A 43 4.85 -12.65 11.13
CA SER A 43 4.03 -13.24 12.18
C SER A 43 3.71 -12.16 13.23
N CYS A 44 2.45 -11.78 13.33
CA CYS A 44 1.95 -10.86 14.35
C CYS A 44 1.65 -11.67 15.62
N PRO A 45 2.31 -11.37 16.75
CA PRO A 45 2.21 -12.17 17.96
C PRO A 45 0.82 -12.11 18.61
N ASP A 46 0.55 -13.10 19.46
CA ASP A 46 -0.73 -13.34 20.16
C ASP A 46 -0.96 -12.49 21.40
N ASN A 47 0.01 -11.66 21.79
CA ASN A 47 -0.06 -10.85 22.99
C ASN A 47 -0.44 -9.39 22.68
N THR A 48 -1.19 -8.78 23.59
CA THR A 48 -1.70 -7.42 23.47
C THR A 48 -0.69 -6.36 23.96
N THR A 49 0.59 -6.68 24.03
CA THR A 49 1.59 -5.78 24.66
C THR A 49 2.90 -5.68 23.88
N ASP A 50 3.23 -6.69 23.06
CA ASP A 50 4.41 -6.69 22.20
C ASP A 50 3.95 -6.67 20.74
N GLY A 51 3.55 -5.49 20.26
CA GLY A 51 3.38 -5.31 18.82
C GLY A 51 4.71 -5.56 18.08
N ILE A 52 4.63 -6.00 16.83
CA ILE A 52 5.81 -6.19 15.99
C ILE A 52 5.78 -5.22 14.82
N ALA A 53 6.96 -4.85 14.31
CA ALA A 53 7.08 -4.12 13.06
C ALA A 53 6.56 -4.99 11.90
N LEU A 54 5.47 -4.55 11.27
CA LEU A 54 4.89 -5.15 10.08
C LEU A 54 5.61 -4.66 8.82
N VAL A 55 5.92 -3.36 8.76
CA VAL A 55 6.72 -2.74 7.69
C VAL A 55 7.62 -1.70 8.32
N THR A 56 8.92 -1.74 8.04
CA THR A 56 9.83 -0.68 8.51
C THR A 56 9.67 0.58 7.65
N ALA A 57 10.04 1.75 8.19
CA ALA A 57 10.02 2.99 7.42
C ALA A 57 10.89 2.92 6.15
N ALA A 58 11.99 2.17 6.18
CA ALA A 58 12.85 1.95 5.02
C ALA A 58 12.17 1.09 3.94
N GLN A 59 11.39 0.08 4.34
CA GLN A 59 10.60 -0.74 3.41
C GLN A 59 9.45 0.06 2.80
N ALA A 60 8.74 0.84 3.60
CA ALA A 60 7.65 1.72 3.16
C ALA A 60 8.14 2.92 2.34
N ALA A 61 9.42 3.31 2.47
CA ALA A 61 9.98 4.44 1.73
C ALA A 61 9.82 4.23 0.22
N ASN A 62 9.17 5.21 -0.43
CA ASN A 62 8.84 5.18 -1.85
C ASN A 62 7.94 3.99 -2.27
N ALA A 63 7.15 3.41 -1.37
CA ALA A 63 6.10 2.45 -1.74
C ALA A 63 4.95 3.18 -2.44
N ARG A 64 4.48 2.71 -3.62
CA ARG A 64 3.26 3.12 -4.37
C ARG A 64 2.00 2.58 -3.75
N SER A 65 2.03 1.31 -3.41
CA SER A 65 0.96 0.62 -2.72
C SER A 65 1.57 -0.35 -1.72
N ILE A 66 0.85 -0.59 -0.63
CA ILE A 66 1.14 -1.67 0.29
C ILE A 66 -0.16 -2.46 0.45
N LEU A 67 -0.12 -3.75 0.17
CA LEU A 67 -1.23 -4.66 0.44
C LEU A 67 -0.89 -5.47 1.68
N PHE A 68 -1.79 -5.42 2.65
CA PHE A 68 -1.78 -6.30 3.82
C PHE A 68 -2.82 -7.38 3.64
N GLN A 69 -2.44 -8.64 3.83
CA GLN A 69 -3.35 -9.77 3.70
C GLN A 69 -3.23 -10.70 4.90
N ASN A 70 -4.36 -11.00 5.52
CA ASN A 70 -4.46 -11.98 6.58
C ASN A 70 -4.80 -13.33 5.96
N THR A 71 -3.85 -14.26 5.98
CA THR A 71 -3.97 -15.57 5.35
C THR A 71 -4.81 -16.56 6.18
N ASN A 72 -5.16 -16.19 7.41
CA ASN A 72 -5.95 -17.05 8.29
C ASN A 72 -7.41 -17.09 7.82
N ALA A 73 -7.89 -18.25 7.36
CA ALA A 73 -9.25 -18.43 6.86
C ALA A 73 -10.34 -18.40 7.96
N THR A 74 -9.97 -18.34 9.23
CA THR A 74 -10.93 -18.36 10.34
C THR A 74 -11.52 -16.97 10.53
N ALA A 75 -12.84 -16.83 10.35
CA ALA A 75 -13.53 -15.53 10.44
C ALA A 75 -13.36 -14.80 11.77
N GLY A 76 -13.11 -15.54 12.86
CA GLY A 76 -12.84 -14.97 14.18
C GLY A 76 -11.40 -14.55 14.42
N ASN A 77 -10.46 -14.88 13.52
CA ASN A 77 -9.04 -14.55 13.63
C ASN A 77 -8.75 -13.23 12.90
N TYR A 78 -8.43 -12.19 13.63
CA TYR A 78 -8.15 -10.86 13.09
C TYR A 78 -6.86 -10.31 13.68
N VAL A 79 -6.18 -9.52 12.86
CA VAL A 79 -4.99 -8.79 13.27
C VAL A 79 -5.33 -7.30 13.24
N THR A 80 -4.83 -6.57 14.22
CA THR A 80 -4.91 -5.12 14.23
C THR A 80 -3.61 -4.58 13.65
N ILE A 81 -3.70 -3.70 12.67
CA ILE A 81 -2.57 -3.06 12.01
C ILE A 81 -2.61 -1.56 12.23
N CYS A 82 -1.44 -0.96 12.40
CA CYS A 82 -1.31 0.45 12.72
C CYS A 82 -0.30 1.15 11.82
N PRO A 83 -0.60 2.39 11.37
CA PRO A 83 0.25 3.15 10.44
C PRO A 83 1.39 3.89 11.16
N VAL A 84 2.02 3.23 12.12
CA VAL A 84 3.14 3.74 12.94
C VAL A 84 4.12 2.60 13.24
N ALA A 85 5.36 2.96 13.57
CA ALA A 85 6.28 1.99 14.16
C ALA A 85 5.70 1.52 15.50
N PHE A 86 5.95 0.26 15.87
CA PHE A 86 5.64 -0.19 17.22
C PHE A 86 6.42 0.66 18.23
N ALA A 87 5.69 1.28 19.15
CA ALA A 87 6.22 2.05 20.26
C ALA A 87 5.23 1.93 21.42
N THR A 88 5.74 1.86 22.64
CA THR A 88 4.90 1.85 23.85
C THR A 88 4.00 3.09 23.87
N ASP A 89 2.76 2.91 24.33
CA ASP A 89 1.65 3.86 24.35
C ASP A 89 1.10 4.26 22.97
N VAL A 90 1.46 3.54 21.91
CA VAL A 90 0.99 3.81 20.54
C VAL A 90 0.61 2.51 19.84
N CYS A 91 -0.69 2.28 19.65
CA CYS A 91 -1.22 1.03 19.11
C CYS A 91 -0.86 -0.17 20.01
N ASP A 92 -1.03 0.02 21.30
CA ASP A 92 -0.83 -1.04 22.29
C ASP A 92 -2.07 -1.91 22.41
N THR A 93 -3.24 -1.36 22.08
CA THR A 93 -4.50 -2.11 22.15
C THR A 93 -5.05 -2.40 20.75
N PRO A 94 -5.68 -3.57 20.54
CA PRO A 94 -6.39 -3.87 19.29
C PRO A 94 -7.48 -2.85 18.89
N ALA A 95 -7.94 -2.02 19.82
CA ALA A 95 -8.96 -1.00 19.58
C ALA A 95 -8.43 0.28 18.91
N GLU A 96 -7.11 0.49 18.90
CA GLU A 96 -6.48 1.73 18.40
C GLU A 96 -6.13 1.69 16.91
N GLY A 97 -6.19 0.50 16.29
CA GLY A 97 -5.75 0.28 14.91
C GLY A 97 -6.87 -0.10 13.95
N LEU A 98 -6.43 -0.45 12.74
CA LEU A 98 -7.30 -0.98 11.69
C LEU A 98 -7.41 -2.50 11.84
N THR A 99 -8.63 -3.02 11.83
CA THR A 99 -8.86 -4.46 11.91
C THR A 99 -8.78 -5.11 10.53
N LEU A 100 -7.87 -6.07 10.38
CA LEU A 100 -7.75 -6.94 9.21
C LEU A 100 -8.28 -8.33 9.57
N TRP A 101 -9.51 -8.59 9.16
CA TRP A 101 -10.24 -9.84 9.39
C TRP A 101 -9.61 -11.03 8.67
N GLY A 102 -9.93 -12.23 9.13
CA GLY A 102 -9.50 -13.48 8.51
C GLY A 102 -9.90 -13.56 7.03
N ALA A 103 -8.99 -14.05 6.19
CA ALA A 103 -9.07 -14.04 4.72
C ALA A 103 -9.30 -12.65 4.10
N GLY A 104 -9.10 -11.58 4.88
CA GLY A 104 -9.24 -10.21 4.44
C GLY A 104 -7.96 -9.67 3.82
N SER A 105 -8.12 -8.66 2.97
CA SER A 105 -7.03 -7.87 2.45
C SER A 105 -7.35 -6.38 2.58
N LEU A 106 -6.31 -5.59 2.87
CA LEU A 106 -6.42 -4.14 2.96
C LEU A 106 -5.36 -3.51 2.04
N PRO A 107 -5.77 -2.99 0.88
CA PRO A 107 -4.90 -2.20 0.03
C PRO A 107 -4.74 -0.79 0.61
N ILE A 108 -3.50 -0.34 0.72
CA ILE A 108 -3.15 1.02 1.14
C ILE A 108 -2.51 1.75 -0.05
N ASP A 109 -3.25 2.72 -0.60
CA ASP A 109 -2.77 3.61 -1.65
C ASP A 109 -1.85 4.71 -1.09
N ARG A 110 -0.87 5.13 -1.89
CA ARG A 110 0.07 6.23 -1.58
C ARG A 110 -0.66 7.52 -1.14
N ALA A 111 -0.67 7.79 0.17
CA ALA A 111 -0.42 9.09 0.82
C ALA A 111 -1.05 9.15 2.21
N ILE A 112 -0.51 8.43 3.20
CA ILE A 112 -0.81 8.75 4.61
C ILE A 112 0.46 8.94 5.44
N ARG A 113 1.58 8.26 5.13
CA ARG A 113 2.93 8.52 5.66
C ARG A 113 3.91 7.55 4.98
N ASP A 114 5.13 7.99 4.66
CA ASP A 114 6.30 7.10 4.45
C ASP A 114 6.72 6.42 5.78
N GLY A 115 5.74 6.00 6.57
CA GLY A 115 5.87 5.55 7.94
C GLY A 115 5.96 4.04 8.03
N ALA A 116 6.58 3.58 9.11
CA ALA A 116 6.51 2.18 9.50
C ALA A 116 5.06 1.78 9.81
N TRP A 117 4.79 0.48 9.73
CA TRP A 117 3.56 -0.16 10.15
C TRP A 117 3.87 -1.18 11.23
N SER A 118 2.95 -1.36 12.16
CA SER A 118 3.01 -2.38 13.19
C SER A 118 1.76 -3.25 13.17
N CYS A 119 1.85 -4.42 13.80
CA CYS A 119 0.70 -5.29 13.99
C CYS A 119 0.68 -5.95 15.36
N ILE A 120 -0.53 -6.30 15.78
CA ILE A 120 -0.84 -7.03 17.00
C ILE A 120 -2.03 -7.96 16.75
N SER A 121 -1.96 -9.22 17.17
CA SER A 121 -3.11 -10.13 17.03
C SER A 121 -4.17 -9.81 18.08
N GLY A 122 -5.44 -9.76 17.67
CA GLY A 122 -6.55 -9.52 18.60
C GLY A 122 -7.21 -10.79 19.13
N THR A 123 -6.69 -11.98 18.80
CA THR A 123 -7.46 -13.24 18.90
C THR A 123 -6.79 -14.33 19.73
N GLY A 124 -5.71 -14.00 20.44
CA GLY A 124 -5.01 -14.96 21.32
C GLY A 124 -4.27 -16.07 20.57
N ALA A 125 -3.96 -15.86 19.29
CA ALA A 125 -3.09 -16.71 18.49
C ALA A 125 -2.25 -15.85 17.54
N ALA A 126 -1.03 -16.29 17.23
CA ALA A 126 -0.19 -15.59 16.27
C ALA A 126 -0.82 -15.68 14.87
N ILE A 127 -0.84 -14.56 14.14
CA ILE A 127 -1.42 -14.47 12.81
C ILE A 127 -0.34 -14.04 11.84
N THR A 128 -0.13 -14.82 10.77
CA THR A 128 0.72 -14.43 9.67
C THR A 128 0.01 -13.42 8.77
N VAL A 129 0.67 -12.28 8.55
CA VAL A 129 0.26 -11.27 7.59
C VAL A 129 1.23 -11.30 6.42
N GLU A 130 0.67 -11.50 5.24
CA GLU A 130 1.37 -11.31 3.98
C GLU A 130 1.41 -9.82 3.64
N VAL A 131 2.58 -9.34 3.27
CA VAL A 131 2.81 -7.95 2.88
C VAL A 131 3.35 -7.92 1.45
N LEU A 132 2.66 -7.20 0.58
CA LEU A 132 3.13 -6.90 -0.77
C LEU A 132 3.35 -5.39 -0.90
N ILE A 133 4.58 -4.99 -1.22
CA ILE A 133 4.97 -3.60 -1.43
C ILE A 133 5.30 -3.38 -2.90
N GLU A 134 4.65 -2.40 -3.51
CA GLU A 134 4.93 -1.94 -4.86
C GLU A 134 5.74 -0.65 -4.83
N LYS A 135 6.78 -0.49 -5.66
CA LYS A 135 7.61 0.73 -5.75
C LYS A 135 7.73 1.24 -7.18
#